data_AF-A0AA43DI48-F1
#
_entry.id   AF-A0AA43DI48-F1
#
_cell.length_a   1.000
_cell.length_b   1.000
_cell.length_c   1.000
_cell.angle_alpha   90.00
_cell.angle_beta   90.00
_cell.angle_gamma   90.00
#
_symmetry.space_group_name_H-M   'P 1'
#
loop_
_entity.id
_entity.type
_entity.pdbx_description
1 polymer ?
#
loop_
_entity_poly.entity_id
_entity_poly.type
_entity_poly.pdbx_seq_one_letter_code
_entity_poly.pdbx_strand_id
1 'polypeptide(L)'
;SVRERRWETTTSLSFQQALAVGERLVALGLKPVSPAQDVICYVEEWTVPSLDAIDQLDPWTTEDVTLIHVREGWRGDFFLLSGAYHTVYQRHQDIGTYCSISHPWRIRERLRFHEPRAMCWIGFRHAHSFIRIRLHTSQVVTPGETRGDMDRMRWLDERRAAFLEAIAILDLPIETRVEKGAVVLRPADVSLPFFCSWPDAFGPCQFEYNTSDAFEFLVPASKLAETFHPEPAGVRAYLTGFSEAALAEFQAIEPSPRLTYRCSVHCPLDDLPEVLAAIRPDGVLYATLCEFQTETLLPGRDDAAAIIGIVGGHEHFKIEVRLNQAPLPEESMAPWLERLIGHPVAYAPLPAFV
;
A
#
# COMPACT_ATOMS: atom_id res chain seq x y z
N SER A 1 -15.29 -7.58 -7.01
CA SER A 1 -14.65 -7.04 -8.23
C SER A 1 -13.14 -7.12 -8.05
N VAL A 2 -12.39 -7.32 -9.12
CA VAL A 2 -10.98 -7.73 -9.09
C VAL A 2 -10.07 -6.49 -9.03
N ARG A 3 -9.48 -6.16 -7.87
CA ARG A 3 -8.61 -4.97 -7.66
C ARG A 3 -7.11 -5.26 -7.82
N GLU A 4 -6.68 -6.48 -7.58
CA GLU A 4 -5.29 -6.93 -7.77
C GLU A 4 -5.30 -8.41 -8.13
N ARG A 5 -4.31 -8.93 -8.84
CA ARG A 5 -4.25 -10.37 -9.14
C ARG A 5 -3.71 -11.12 -7.91
N ARG A 6 -4.52 -11.17 -6.86
CA ARG A 6 -4.21 -11.69 -5.53
C ARG A 6 -5.20 -12.78 -5.12
N TRP A 7 -4.66 -13.89 -4.65
CA TRP A 7 -5.41 -15.02 -4.10
C TRP A 7 -4.86 -15.36 -2.73
N GLU A 8 -5.73 -15.78 -1.82
CA GLU A 8 -5.35 -16.24 -0.49
C GLU A 8 -5.96 -17.61 -0.20
N THR A 9 -5.29 -18.39 0.64
CA THR A 9 -5.88 -19.62 1.20
C THR A 9 -7.17 -19.31 1.97
N THR A 10 -8.20 -20.11 1.75
CA THR A 10 -9.51 -19.92 2.39
C THR A 10 -9.56 -20.39 3.85
N THR A 11 -8.57 -21.16 4.27
CA THR A 11 -8.43 -21.69 5.63
C THR A 11 -7.15 -21.18 6.27
N SER A 12 -7.21 -20.96 7.57
CA SER A 12 -6.03 -20.74 8.41
C SER A 12 -5.12 -21.98 8.40
N LEU A 13 -3.82 -21.75 8.33
CA LEU A 13 -2.77 -22.75 8.34
C LEU A 13 -1.92 -22.61 9.60
N SER A 14 -1.40 -23.73 10.09
CA SER A 14 -0.25 -23.70 10.99
C SER A 14 1.00 -23.30 10.22
N PHE A 15 2.04 -22.87 10.93
CA PHE A 15 3.32 -22.52 10.30
C PHE A 15 3.93 -23.72 9.54
N GLN A 16 3.85 -24.92 10.10
CA GLN A 16 4.32 -26.15 9.44
C GLN A 16 3.57 -26.43 8.13
N GLN A 17 2.26 -26.16 8.08
CA GLN A 17 1.49 -26.28 6.83
C GLN A 17 1.91 -25.24 5.81
N ALA A 18 2.21 -24.01 6.23
CA ALA A 18 2.76 -22.98 5.35
C ALA A 18 4.14 -23.37 4.79
N LEU A 19 5.04 -23.92 5.61
CA LEU A 19 6.35 -24.40 5.18
C LEU A 19 6.25 -25.59 4.20
N ALA A 20 5.29 -26.49 4.39
CA ALA A 20 5.06 -27.61 3.48
C ALA A 20 4.70 -27.15 2.04
N VAL A 21 4.18 -25.93 1.88
CA VAL A 21 4.00 -25.32 0.55
C VAL A 21 5.36 -25.08 -0.11
N GLY A 22 6.38 -24.65 0.63
CA GLY A 22 7.75 -24.55 0.12
C GLY A 22 8.27 -25.90 -0.42
N GLU A 23 8.17 -26.97 0.36
CA GLU A 23 8.57 -28.32 -0.08
C GLU A 23 7.87 -28.75 -1.37
N ARG A 24 6.57 -28.43 -1.48
CA ARG A 24 5.78 -28.69 -2.68
C ARG A 24 6.30 -27.89 -3.89
N LEU A 25 6.61 -26.60 -3.71
CA LEU A 25 7.14 -25.76 -4.78
C LEU A 25 8.51 -26.27 -5.26
N VAL A 26 9.36 -26.78 -4.36
CA VAL A 26 10.62 -27.47 -4.73
C VAL A 26 10.33 -28.69 -5.60
N ALA A 27 9.36 -29.53 -5.24
CA ALA A 27 8.98 -30.70 -6.03
C ALA A 27 8.46 -30.36 -7.43
N LEU A 28 7.96 -29.13 -7.62
CA LEU A 28 7.56 -28.59 -8.92
C LEU A 28 8.71 -27.91 -9.69
N GLY A 29 9.94 -27.94 -9.16
CA GLY A 29 11.12 -27.35 -9.79
C GLY A 29 11.32 -25.86 -9.52
N LEU A 30 10.55 -25.27 -8.60
CA LEU A 30 10.73 -23.90 -8.15
C LEU A 30 11.75 -23.79 -7.02
N LYS A 31 12.10 -22.55 -6.64
CA LYS A 31 13.16 -22.23 -5.67
C LYS A 31 12.62 -21.37 -4.53
N PRO A 32 11.76 -21.92 -3.66
CA PRO A 32 11.34 -21.20 -2.46
C PRO A 32 12.50 -21.00 -1.49
N VAL A 33 12.35 -20.03 -0.60
CA VAL A 33 13.26 -19.75 0.49
C VAL A 33 13.32 -20.95 1.44
N SER A 34 14.52 -21.32 1.88
CA SER A 34 14.70 -22.39 2.86
C SER A 34 14.43 -21.90 4.28
N PRO A 35 14.00 -22.77 5.22
CA PRO A 35 13.63 -22.35 6.58
C PRO A 35 14.71 -21.56 7.35
N ALA A 36 15.99 -21.92 7.18
CA ALA A 36 17.11 -21.25 7.83
C ALA A 36 17.64 -20.00 7.09
N GLN A 37 17.07 -19.68 5.92
CA GLN A 37 17.50 -18.53 5.14
C GLN A 37 16.81 -17.26 5.64
N ASP A 38 17.57 -16.18 5.69
CA ASP A 38 17.09 -14.86 6.08
C ASP A 38 16.08 -14.31 5.06
N VAL A 39 14.99 -13.75 5.59
CA VAL A 39 13.91 -13.10 4.84
C VAL A 39 13.65 -11.70 5.39
N ILE A 40 13.10 -10.85 4.53
CA ILE A 40 12.49 -9.60 4.95
C ILE A 40 11.03 -9.88 5.26
N CYS A 41 10.67 -9.77 6.54
CA CYS A 41 9.34 -9.90 7.09
C CYS A 41 8.74 -8.51 7.29
N TYR A 42 7.75 -8.14 6.49
CA TYR A 42 7.11 -6.84 6.57
C TYR A 42 5.95 -6.88 7.56
N VAL A 43 6.07 -6.12 8.65
CA VAL A 43 5.08 -5.98 9.72
C VAL A 43 4.19 -4.77 9.44
N GLU A 44 2.88 -4.96 9.48
CA GLU A 44 1.86 -3.93 9.34
C GLU A 44 0.76 -4.05 10.39
N GLU A 45 -0.02 -2.98 10.52
CA GLU A 45 -1.21 -2.92 11.39
C GLU A 45 -0.95 -3.29 12.86
N TRP A 46 0.31 -3.24 13.30
CA TRP A 46 0.69 -3.59 14.67
C TRP A 46 0.25 -2.50 15.65
N THR A 47 -0.90 -2.69 16.28
CA THR A 47 -1.44 -1.71 17.22
C THR A 47 -0.72 -1.82 18.56
N VAL A 48 -0.25 -0.68 19.07
CA VAL A 48 0.57 -0.63 20.29
C VAL A 48 -0.01 0.32 21.33
N PRO A 49 0.17 0.04 22.64
CA PRO A 49 -0.30 0.92 23.70
C PRO A 49 0.58 2.16 23.91
N SER A 50 1.84 2.10 23.48
CA SER A 50 2.88 3.10 23.77
C SER A 50 4.00 3.07 22.72
N LEU A 51 4.86 4.08 22.75
CA LEU A 51 5.94 4.27 21.77
C LEU A 51 7.06 3.23 21.89
N ASP A 52 7.40 2.84 23.12
CA ASP A 52 8.42 1.85 23.49
C ASP A 52 8.02 0.40 23.12
N ALA A 53 6.78 0.18 22.69
CA ALA A 53 6.33 -1.14 22.29
C ALA A 53 7.14 -1.73 21.11
N ILE A 54 7.81 -0.87 20.31
CA ILE A 54 8.71 -1.27 19.22
C ILE A 54 9.87 -2.16 19.71
N ASP A 55 10.30 -1.99 20.96
CA ASP A 55 11.39 -2.74 21.59
C ASP A 55 11.08 -4.26 21.69
N GLN A 56 9.82 -4.66 21.53
CA GLN A 56 9.44 -6.07 21.41
C GLN A 56 10.07 -6.75 20.19
N LEU A 57 10.52 -5.98 19.19
CA LEU A 57 11.22 -6.47 18.00
C LEU A 57 12.75 -6.36 18.09
N ASP A 58 13.31 -5.91 19.22
CA ASP A 58 14.77 -5.84 19.46
C ASP A 58 15.56 -7.14 19.20
N PRO A 59 14.98 -8.36 19.32
CA PRO A 59 15.70 -9.57 18.94
C PRO A 59 16.10 -9.64 17.46
N TRP A 60 15.49 -8.83 16.59
CA TRP A 60 15.74 -8.81 15.15
C TRP A 60 16.17 -7.44 14.66
N THR A 61 16.83 -7.40 13.50
CA THR A 61 17.16 -6.12 12.85
C THR A 61 15.91 -5.56 12.19
N THR A 62 15.59 -4.30 12.48
CA THR A 62 14.44 -3.59 11.88
C THR A 62 14.88 -2.47 10.95
N GLU A 63 14.09 -2.24 9.90
CA GLU A 63 14.26 -1.16 8.92
C GLU A 63 12.93 -0.45 8.67
N ASP A 64 13.02 0.80 8.16
CA ASP A 64 11.87 1.63 7.77
C ASP A 64 10.79 1.80 8.86
N VAL A 65 11.21 1.75 10.13
CA VAL A 65 10.32 1.88 11.30
C VAL A 65 9.50 3.16 11.20
N THR A 66 8.18 2.98 11.14
CA THR A 66 7.22 4.06 10.98
C THR A 66 6.14 3.94 12.03
N LEU A 67 6.03 4.94 12.90
CA LEU A 67 4.86 5.11 13.75
C LEU A 67 3.72 5.71 12.93
N ILE A 68 2.53 5.16 13.07
CA ILE A 68 1.31 5.63 12.44
C ILE A 68 0.33 6.07 13.51
N HIS A 69 -0.06 7.33 13.45
CA HIS A 69 -1.17 7.86 14.22
C HIS A 69 -2.47 7.65 13.45
N VAL A 70 -3.33 6.76 13.93
CA VAL A 70 -4.61 6.44 13.32
C VAL A 70 -5.74 7.15 14.06
N ARG A 71 -6.53 7.95 13.33
CA ARG A 71 -7.72 8.63 13.82
C ARG A 71 -8.92 8.18 13.00
N GLU A 72 -9.65 7.21 13.54
CA GLU A 72 -10.91 6.76 12.97
C GLU A 72 -12.04 7.73 13.37
N GLY A 73 -12.97 7.94 12.46
CA GLY A 73 -14.16 8.73 12.76
C GLY A 73 -13.90 10.25 12.88
N TRP A 74 -12.78 10.75 12.38
CA TRP A 74 -12.31 12.12 12.59
C TRP A 74 -13.16 13.17 11.85
N ARG A 75 -13.37 14.33 12.49
CA ARG A 75 -14.24 15.43 12.01
C ARG A 75 -13.63 16.83 12.20
N GLY A 76 -12.33 16.91 12.42
CA GLY A 76 -11.64 18.17 12.67
C GLY A 76 -11.36 18.95 11.40
N ASP A 77 -10.56 20.02 11.54
CA ASP A 77 -10.03 20.79 10.41
C ASP A 77 -8.68 20.21 9.95
N PHE A 78 -8.58 19.87 8.65
CA PHE A 78 -7.41 19.17 8.13
C PHE A 78 -6.21 20.10 7.99
N PHE A 79 -6.44 21.39 7.77
CA PHE A 79 -5.39 22.41 7.75
C PHE A 79 -4.76 22.54 9.13
N LEU A 80 -5.57 22.62 10.19
CA LEU A 80 -5.06 22.73 11.56
C LEU A 80 -4.29 21.47 11.98
N LEU A 81 -4.81 20.28 11.64
CA LEU A 81 -4.14 19.02 11.95
C LEU A 81 -2.79 18.93 11.22
N SER A 82 -2.78 19.07 9.89
CA SER A 82 -1.55 18.99 9.10
C SER A 82 -0.52 20.07 9.48
N GLY A 83 -0.97 21.28 9.81
CA GLY A 83 -0.12 22.35 10.33
C GLY A 83 0.52 22.03 11.69
N ALA A 84 -0.20 21.35 12.58
CA ALA A 84 0.35 20.90 13.85
C ALA A 84 1.44 19.84 13.65
N TYR A 85 1.21 18.84 12.77
CA TYR A 85 2.24 17.86 12.41
C TYR A 85 3.46 18.53 11.78
N HIS A 86 3.24 19.45 10.84
CA HIS A 86 4.31 20.20 10.20
C HIS A 86 5.15 20.99 11.22
N THR A 87 4.52 21.59 12.24
CA THR A 87 5.22 22.33 13.29
C THR A 87 6.15 21.43 14.10
N VAL A 88 5.70 20.24 14.49
CA VAL A 88 6.56 19.27 15.19
C VAL A 88 7.66 18.78 14.25
N TYR A 89 7.31 18.44 13.00
CA TYR A 89 8.25 18.05 11.96
C TYR A 89 9.41 19.03 11.80
N GLN A 90 9.12 20.33 11.67
CA GLN A 90 10.17 21.35 11.46
C GLN A 90 11.20 21.40 12.59
N ARG A 91 10.82 21.04 13.82
CA ARG A 91 11.72 21.03 14.98
C ARG A 91 12.63 19.80 15.01
N HIS A 92 12.20 18.70 14.41
CA HIS A 92 12.83 17.37 14.52
C HIS A 92 13.27 16.77 13.18
N GLN A 93 13.15 17.52 12.09
CA GLN A 93 13.53 17.03 10.77
C GLN A 93 15.03 16.78 10.68
N ASP A 94 15.37 15.64 10.08
CA ASP A 94 16.72 15.25 9.71
C ASP A 94 16.70 14.42 8.42
N ILE A 95 17.87 14.15 7.85
CA ILE A 95 18.03 13.19 6.76
C ILE A 95 17.46 11.84 7.20
N GLY A 96 16.57 11.26 6.40
CA GLY A 96 15.90 10.00 6.70
C GLY A 96 14.57 10.14 7.47
N THR A 97 14.25 11.33 7.99
CA THR A 97 12.93 11.57 8.59
C THR A 97 11.87 11.87 7.53
N TYR A 98 10.66 11.37 7.77
CA TYR A 98 9.53 11.56 6.86
C TYR A 98 8.21 11.64 7.63
N CYS A 99 7.48 12.73 7.45
CA CYS A 99 6.14 12.93 8.00
C CYS A 99 5.14 13.04 6.85
N SER A 100 4.02 12.32 6.92
CA SER A 100 2.89 12.56 6.01
C SER A 100 1.57 12.34 6.69
N ILE A 101 0.53 13.04 6.24
CA ILE A 101 -0.82 12.94 6.76
C ILE A 101 -1.76 12.65 5.59
N SER A 102 -2.52 11.57 5.71
CA SER A 102 -3.47 11.12 4.70
C SER A 102 -4.90 11.46 5.08
N HIS A 103 -5.71 11.83 4.09
CA HIS A 103 -7.14 12.08 4.25
C HIS A 103 -7.92 11.54 3.04
N PRO A 104 -9.11 10.96 3.24
CA PRO A 104 -9.99 10.59 2.13
C PRO A 104 -10.61 11.84 1.48
N TRP A 105 -10.91 11.77 0.19
CA TRP A 105 -11.64 12.83 -0.52
C TRP A 105 -12.65 12.20 -1.47
N ARG A 106 -13.62 12.98 -1.93
CA ARG A 106 -14.70 12.49 -2.80
C ARG A 106 -14.53 12.99 -4.22
N ILE A 107 -14.61 12.05 -5.15
CA ILE A 107 -14.78 12.33 -6.56
C ILE A 107 -16.26 12.68 -6.76
N ARG A 108 -16.55 13.86 -7.32
CA ARG A 108 -17.95 14.31 -7.48
C ARG A 108 -18.66 13.56 -8.60
N GLU A 109 -17.93 13.25 -9.67
CA GLU A 109 -18.49 12.51 -10.79
C GLU A 109 -18.72 11.04 -10.41
N ARG A 110 -19.85 10.49 -10.84
CA ARG A 110 -20.13 9.07 -10.66
C ARG A 110 -19.41 8.27 -11.74
N LEU A 111 -18.26 7.72 -11.38
CA LEU A 111 -17.45 6.87 -12.24
C LEU A 111 -17.90 5.41 -12.14
N ARG A 112 -17.87 4.66 -13.25
CA ARG A 112 -18.25 3.24 -13.27
C ARG A 112 -17.13 2.36 -12.70
N PHE A 113 -15.89 2.77 -12.93
CA PHE A 113 -14.72 1.94 -12.74
C PHE A 113 -13.78 2.42 -11.65
N HIS A 114 -14.14 3.52 -11.00
CA HIS A 114 -13.42 4.06 -9.86
C HIS A 114 -14.37 4.14 -8.67
N GLU A 115 -13.84 3.87 -7.49
CA GLU A 115 -14.57 4.12 -6.25
C GLU A 115 -14.80 5.64 -6.13
N PRO A 116 -15.96 6.08 -5.59
CA PRO A 116 -16.25 7.51 -5.42
C PRO A 116 -15.36 8.19 -4.36
N ARG A 117 -14.57 7.40 -3.65
CA ARG A 117 -13.67 7.81 -2.58
C ARG A 117 -12.23 7.54 -3.02
N ALA A 118 -11.40 8.54 -2.84
CA ALA A 118 -9.97 8.50 -3.15
C ALA A 118 -9.18 8.99 -1.93
N MET A 119 -7.86 8.87 -1.95
CA MET A 119 -7.00 9.28 -0.85
C MET A 119 -6.04 10.38 -1.30
N CYS A 120 -5.79 11.34 -0.42
CA CYS A 120 -4.73 12.33 -0.57
C CYS A 120 -3.75 12.22 0.60
N TRP A 121 -2.48 12.54 0.35
CA TRP A 121 -1.47 12.74 1.38
C TRP A 121 -0.84 14.10 1.17
N ILE A 122 -0.63 14.82 2.26
CA ILE A 122 0.39 15.87 2.33
C ILE A 122 1.59 15.30 3.07
N GLY A 123 2.80 15.51 2.56
CA GLY A 123 4.02 15.01 3.17
C GLY A 123 5.14 16.03 3.20
N PHE A 124 6.01 15.84 4.18
CA PHE A 124 7.15 16.68 4.50
C PHE A 124 8.39 15.81 4.60
N ARG A 125 9.41 16.17 3.82
CA ARG A 125 10.75 15.57 3.82
C ARG A 125 11.78 16.69 3.91
N HIS A 126 13.01 16.32 4.31
CA HIS A 126 14.06 17.30 4.61
C HIS A 126 14.30 18.32 3.48
N ALA A 127 14.14 17.91 2.22
CA ALA A 127 14.42 18.76 1.06
C ALA A 127 13.16 19.27 0.31
N HIS A 128 11.97 18.74 0.59
CA HIS A 128 10.76 19.08 -0.15
C HIS A 128 9.49 18.67 0.60
N SER A 129 8.40 19.35 0.26
CA SER A 129 7.04 18.90 0.53
C SER A 129 6.46 18.21 -0.69
N PHE A 130 5.46 17.37 -0.47
CA PHE A 130 4.72 16.75 -1.56
C PHE A 130 3.24 16.67 -1.28
N ILE A 131 2.47 16.57 -2.36
CA ILE A 131 1.09 16.12 -2.34
C ILE A 131 0.95 14.87 -3.21
N ARG A 132 0.35 13.83 -2.67
CA ARG A 132 0.11 12.56 -3.36
C ARG A 132 -1.37 12.30 -3.46
N ILE A 133 -1.85 11.96 -4.65
CA ILE A 133 -3.24 11.60 -4.90
C ILE A 133 -3.29 10.17 -5.38
N ARG A 134 -4.11 9.35 -4.71
CA ARG A 134 -4.34 7.96 -5.03
C ARG A 134 -5.81 7.74 -5.35
N LEU A 135 -6.07 7.22 -6.54
CA LEU A 135 -7.39 6.78 -6.98
C LEU A 135 -7.52 5.28 -6.74
N HIS A 136 -8.74 4.84 -6.41
CA HIS A 136 -9.07 3.43 -6.28
C HIS A 136 -9.97 3.00 -7.43
N THR A 137 -9.52 2.00 -8.17
CA THR A 137 -10.30 1.39 -9.24
C THR A 137 -11.15 0.24 -8.70
N SER A 138 -12.39 0.12 -9.17
CA SER A 138 -13.23 -1.04 -8.85
C SER A 138 -12.78 -2.30 -9.60
N GLN A 139 -11.99 -2.13 -10.67
CA GLN A 139 -11.41 -3.19 -11.49
C GLN A 139 -9.97 -2.83 -11.89
N VAL A 140 -9.05 -3.79 -11.81
CA VAL A 140 -7.70 -3.67 -12.37
C VAL A 140 -7.53 -4.64 -13.51
N VAL A 141 -7.14 -4.08 -14.66
CA VAL A 141 -6.66 -4.82 -15.82
C VAL A 141 -5.24 -4.36 -16.06
N THR A 142 -4.35 -5.33 -15.97
CA THR A 142 -2.93 -5.13 -16.12
C THR A 142 -2.62 -4.86 -17.60
N PRO A 143 -1.55 -4.11 -17.92
CA PRO A 143 -1.10 -3.96 -19.29
C PRO A 143 -0.94 -5.31 -19.98
N GLY A 144 -1.34 -5.41 -21.24
CA GLY A 144 -1.26 -6.65 -22.02
C GLY A 144 -2.52 -7.53 -21.97
N GLU A 145 -3.39 -7.37 -20.97
CA GLU A 145 -4.64 -8.13 -20.91
C GLU A 145 -5.69 -7.57 -21.89
N THR A 146 -6.30 -8.42 -22.72
CA THR A 146 -7.29 -8.03 -23.74
C THR A 146 -8.73 -7.93 -23.21
N ARG A 147 -9.01 -8.49 -22.03
CA ARG A 147 -10.37 -8.52 -21.44
C ARG A 147 -10.97 -7.14 -21.18
N GLY A 148 -10.12 -6.12 -21.05
CA GLY A 148 -10.53 -4.74 -20.83
C GLY A 148 -10.63 -3.90 -22.11
N ASP A 149 -10.33 -4.45 -23.28
CA ASP A 149 -10.16 -3.67 -24.52
C ASP A 149 -11.42 -2.87 -24.89
N MET A 150 -12.61 -3.46 -24.72
CA MET A 150 -13.89 -2.82 -25.03
C MET A 150 -14.20 -1.61 -24.14
N ASP A 151 -13.73 -1.62 -22.89
CA ASP A 151 -13.97 -0.54 -21.92
C ASP A 151 -12.73 0.36 -21.71
N ARG A 152 -11.61 0.06 -22.39
CA ARG A 152 -10.31 0.72 -22.15
C ARG A 152 -10.36 2.23 -22.32
N MET A 153 -10.99 2.72 -23.38
CA MET A 153 -11.12 4.17 -23.59
C MET A 153 -11.91 4.83 -22.46
N ARG A 154 -13.01 4.21 -22.01
CA ARG A 154 -13.80 4.74 -20.89
C ARG A 154 -12.99 4.72 -19.59
N TRP A 155 -12.17 3.70 -19.35
CA TRP A 155 -11.26 3.70 -18.20
C TRP A 155 -10.29 4.87 -18.21
N LEU A 156 -9.68 5.14 -19.36
CA LEU A 156 -8.75 6.24 -19.50
C LEU A 156 -9.46 7.58 -19.28
N ASP A 157 -10.66 7.74 -19.83
CA ASP A 157 -11.45 8.96 -19.67
C ASP A 157 -11.90 9.20 -18.21
N GLU A 158 -12.47 8.19 -17.55
CA GLU A 158 -12.89 8.29 -16.14
C GLU A 158 -11.72 8.57 -15.22
N ARG A 159 -10.58 7.91 -15.46
CA ARG A 159 -9.35 8.11 -14.68
C ARG A 159 -8.80 9.52 -14.86
N ARG A 160 -8.74 9.98 -16.11
CA ARG A 160 -8.32 11.34 -16.44
C ARG A 160 -9.22 12.37 -15.77
N ALA A 161 -10.54 12.15 -15.80
CA ALA A 161 -11.52 13.02 -15.13
C ALA A 161 -11.27 13.07 -13.61
N ALA A 162 -11.09 11.92 -12.95
CA ALA A 162 -10.79 11.85 -11.53
C ALA A 162 -9.51 12.61 -11.14
N PHE A 163 -8.41 12.43 -11.90
CA PHE A 163 -7.18 13.18 -11.63
C PHE A 163 -7.33 14.67 -11.92
N LEU A 164 -8.01 15.05 -13.01
CA LEU A 164 -8.29 16.45 -13.33
C LEU A 164 -9.09 17.15 -12.24
N GLU A 165 -10.04 16.46 -11.61
CA GLU A 165 -10.79 17.00 -10.49
C GLU A 165 -9.87 17.33 -9.31
N ALA A 166 -8.99 16.39 -8.91
CA ALA A 166 -8.02 16.64 -7.86
C ALA A 166 -7.05 17.78 -8.22
N ILE A 167 -6.49 17.76 -9.44
CA ILE A 167 -5.58 18.79 -9.95
C ILE A 167 -6.23 20.18 -9.91
N ALA A 168 -7.49 20.29 -10.32
CA ALA A 168 -8.22 21.55 -10.35
C ALA A 168 -8.52 22.09 -8.93
N ILE A 169 -8.89 21.22 -7.99
CA ILE A 169 -9.14 21.63 -6.59
C ILE A 169 -7.85 22.10 -5.92
N LEU A 170 -6.75 21.39 -6.21
CA LEU A 170 -5.43 21.67 -5.65
C LEU A 170 -4.69 22.81 -6.36
N ASP A 171 -5.20 23.28 -7.50
CA ASP A 171 -4.58 24.29 -8.35
C ASP A 171 -3.14 23.91 -8.78
N LEU A 172 -2.93 22.62 -9.09
CA LEU A 172 -1.61 22.12 -9.48
C LEU A 172 -1.32 22.41 -10.96
N PRO A 173 -0.11 22.85 -11.31
CA PRO A 173 0.28 23.11 -12.70
C PRO A 173 0.62 21.80 -13.42
N ILE A 174 -0.37 20.91 -13.58
CA ILE A 174 -0.22 19.60 -14.20
C ILE A 174 -1.12 19.52 -15.43
N GLU A 175 -0.51 19.26 -16.59
CA GLU A 175 -1.22 18.92 -17.83
C GLU A 175 -1.54 17.43 -17.88
N THR A 176 -2.61 17.08 -18.61
CA THR A 176 -2.99 15.69 -18.85
C THR A 176 -3.24 15.41 -20.33
N ARG A 177 -2.78 14.24 -20.79
CA ARG A 177 -2.95 13.73 -22.16
C ARG A 177 -3.23 12.24 -22.12
N VAL A 178 -3.68 11.67 -23.24
CA VAL A 178 -3.73 10.22 -23.44
C VAL A 178 -2.72 9.88 -24.52
N GLU A 179 -1.71 9.10 -24.18
CA GLU A 179 -0.65 8.67 -25.09
C GLU A 179 -0.53 7.15 -25.06
N LYS A 180 -0.53 6.51 -26.24
CA LYS A 180 -0.38 5.05 -26.39
C LYS A 180 -1.32 4.21 -25.50
N GLY A 181 -2.55 4.70 -25.26
CA GLY A 181 -3.52 3.99 -24.43
C GLY A 181 -3.26 4.10 -22.92
N ALA A 182 -2.46 5.07 -22.48
CA ALA A 182 -2.27 5.42 -21.09
C ALA A 182 -2.64 6.90 -20.86
N VAL A 183 -3.19 7.20 -19.68
CA VAL A 183 -3.25 8.61 -19.21
C VAL A 183 -1.80 9.02 -18.93
N VAL A 184 -1.41 10.23 -19.29
CA VAL A 184 -0.12 10.80 -18.95
C VAL A 184 -0.38 12.11 -18.23
N LEU A 185 0.23 12.27 -17.08
CA LEU A 185 0.23 13.51 -16.31
C LEU A 185 1.64 14.11 -16.41
N ARG A 186 1.74 15.42 -16.67
CA ARG A 186 3.02 16.11 -16.84
C ARG A 186 2.98 17.46 -16.12
N PRO A 187 3.93 17.76 -15.23
CA PRO A 187 4.02 19.09 -14.64
C PRO A 187 4.38 20.12 -15.73
N ALA A 188 3.88 21.34 -15.60
CA ALA A 188 4.20 22.45 -16.51
C ALA A 188 5.70 22.76 -16.48
N ASP A 189 6.31 22.69 -15.30
CA ASP A 189 7.76 22.67 -15.12
C ASP A 189 8.27 21.23 -15.09
N VAL A 190 8.94 20.81 -16.16
CA VAL A 190 9.49 19.45 -16.30
C VAL A 190 10.75 19.21 -15.46
N SER A 191 11.31 20.25 -14.84
CA SER A 191 12.44 20.09 -13.91
C SER A 191 11.98 19.58 -12.53
N LEU A 192 10.69 19.68 -12.22
CA LEU A 192 10.13 19.20 -10.96
C LEU A 192 9.98 17.67 -10.97
N PRO A 193 10.44 16.97 -9.91
CA PRO A 193 10.19 15.55 -9.77
C PRO A 193 8.69 15.27 -9.72
N PHE A 194 8.19 14.48 -10.66
CA PHE A 194 6.80 14.07 -10.74
C PHE A 194 6.74 12.56 -10.89
N PHE A 195 6.09 11.89 -9.94
CA PHE A 195 5.90 10.44 -9.98
C PHE A 195 4.46 10.14 -10.38
N CYS A 196 4.28 9.22 -11.32
CA CYS A 196 2.99 8.65 -11.64
C CYS A 196 3.14 7.14 -11.77
N SER A 197 2.39 6.38 -10.97
CA SER A 197 2.32 4.93 -11.10
C SER A 197 0.98 4.50 -11.62
N TRP A 198 1.04 3.61 -12.60
CA TRP A 198 -0.08 2.83 -13.10
C TRP A 198 -0.05 1.47 -12.39
N PRO A 199 -1.18 0.76 -12.34
CA PRO A 199 -1.17 -0.67 -12.03
C PRO A 199 -0.56 -1.43 -13.22
N ASP A 200 0.72 -1.21 -13.47
CA ASP A 200 1.55 -2.21 -14.12
C ASP A 200 1.84 -3.20 -13.00
N ALA A 201 0.92 -4.15 -12.86
CA ALA A 201 0.99 -5.30 -11.98
C ALA A 201 0.83 -5.13 -10.46
N PHE A 202 1.34 -4.05 -9.83
CA PHE A 202 1.47 -4.03 -8.35
C PHE A 202 1.24 -2.70 -7.63
N GLY A 203 0.62 -1.70 -8.27
CA GLY A 203 0.51 -0.36 -7.68
C GLY A 203 -0.85 0.30 -7.84
N PRO A 204 -1.27 1.12 -6.86
CA PRO A 204 -2.47 1.94 -7.01
C PRO A 204 -2.24 3.05 -8.05
N CYS A 205 -3.33 3.50 -8.68
CA CYS A 205 -3.31 4.60 -9.62
C CYS A 205 -3.05 5.91 -8.87
N GLN A 206 -1.83 6.45 -8.92
CA GLN A 206 -1.47 7.64 -8.16
C GLN A 206 -0.51 8.59 -8.88
N PHE A 207 -0.50 9.83 -8.42
CA PHE A 207 0.60 10.76 -8.68
C PHE A 207 1.14 11.37 -7.39
N GLU A 208 2.39 11.83 -7.43
CA GLU A 208 3.03 12.66 -6.40
C GLU A 208 3.65 13.89 -7.07
N TYR A 209 3.29 15.08 -6.55
CA TYR A 209 3.79 16.37 -7.00
C TYR A 209 4.58 17.03 -5.86
N ASN A 210 5.79 17.51 -6.16
CA ASN A 210 6.76 17.99 -5.18
C ASN A 210 7.00 19.49 -5.30
N THR A 211 7.34 20.13 -4.19
CA THR A 211 7.76 21.53 -4.12
C THR A 211 8.79 21.75 -3.01
N SER A 212 9.64 22.76 -3.15
CA SER A 212 10.55 23.20 -2.10
C SER A 212 9.86 24.05 -1.02
N ASP A 213 8.66 24.59 -1.28
CA ASP A 213 7.92 25.37 -0.28
C ASP A 213 7.21 24.44 0.71
N ALA A 214 7.64 24.49 1.97
CA ALA A 214 7.11 23.64 3.02
C ALA A 214 5.60 23.81 3.26
N PHE A 215 5.03 24.97 2.93
CA PHE A 215 3.65 25.36 3.25
C PHE A 215 2.69 25.27 2.07
N GLU A 216 3.18 25.15 0.83
CA GLU A 216 2.41 25.29 -0.40
C GLU A 216 1.13 24.44 -0.43
N PHE A 217 1.21 23.20 0.07
CA PHE A 217 0.11 22.25 0.00
C PHE A 217 -0.86 22.28 1.18
N LEU A 218 -0.58 23.01 2.27
CA LEU A 218 -1.44 22.98 3.46
C LEU A 218 -2.87 23.46 3.15
N VAL A 219 -3.01 24.60 2.48
CA VAL A 219 -4.32 25.16 2.12
C VAL A 219 -5.00 24.39 0.96
N PRO A 220 -4.31 24.06 -0.15
CA PRO A 220 -4.93 23.24 -1.20
C PRO A 220 -5.41 21.87 -0.69
N ALA A 221 -4.60 21.17 0.13
CA ALA A 221 -4.97 19.85 0.63
C ALA A 221 -6.21 19.90 1.53
N SER A 222 -6.40 20.96 2.32
CA SER A 222 -7.62 21.12 3.14
C SER A 222 -8.87 21.33 2.29
N LYS A 223 -8.79 22.06 1.17
CA LYS A 223 -9.90 22.17 0.21
C LYS A 223 -10.31 20.81 -0.36
N LEU A 224 -9.33 19.95 -0.65
CA LEU A 224 -9.60 18.60 -1.15
C LEU A 224 -10.20 17.71 -0.05
N ALA A 225 -9.66 17.77 1.17
CA ALA A 225 -10.20 17.05 2.33
C ALA A 225 -11.66 17.45 2.63
N GLU A 226 -12.01 18.72 2.48
CA GLU A 226 -13.37 19.26 2.72
C GLU A 226 -14.43 18.61 1.81
N THR A 227 -14.05 18.08 0.64
CA THR A 227 -14.98 17.33 -0.22
C THR A 227 -15.56 16.09 0.46
N PHE A 228 -14.95 15.62 1.55
CA PHE A 228 -15.42 14.48 2.32
C PHE A 228 -16.45 14.84 3.40
N HIS A 229 -16.62 16.12 3.74
CA HIS A 229 -17.62 16.59 4.71
C HIS A 229 -19.04 16.28 4.21
N PRO A 230 -20.01 15.92 5.10
CA PRO A 230 -19.93 15.78 6.56
C PRO A 230 -19.58 14.35 7.05
N GLU A 231 -19.07 13.47 6.18
CA GLU A 231 -18.72 12.11 6.60
C GLU A 231 -17.49 12.16 7.52
N PRO A 232 -17.48 11.33 8.58
CA PRO A 232 -16.30 11.19 9.41
C PRO A 232 -15.20 10.47 8.61
N ALA A 233 -13.97 10.99 8.68
CA ALA A 233 -12.83 10.51 7.92
C ALA A 233 -11.92 9.57 8.73
N GLY A 234 -11.28 8.63 8.04
CA GLY A 234 -10.12 7.89 8.57
C GLY A 234 -8.85 8.65 8.21
N VAL A 235 -8.21 9.27 9.21
CA VAL A 235 -6.98 10.06 9.03
C VAL A 235 -5.80 9.30 9.60
N ARG A 236 -4.71 9.22 8.84
CA ARG A 236 -3.47 8.57 9.27
C ARG A 236 -2.29 9.52 9.12
N ALA A 237 -1.46 9.64 10.13
CA ALA A 237 -0.17 10.32 10.01
C ALA A 237 0.97 9.31 10.15
N TYR A 238 1.87 9.29 9.18
CA TYR A 238 3.02 8.40 9.09
C TYR A 238 4.27 9.16 9.52
N LEU A 239 4.98 8.62 10.50
CA LEU A 239 6.12 9.23 11.17
C LEU A 239 7.30 8.25 11.10
N THR A 240 8.13 8.41 10.09
CA THR A 240 9.28 7.51 9.83
C THR A 240 10.58 8.16 10.27
N GLY A 241 11.43 7.40 10.96
CA GLY A 241 12.80 7.81 11.29
C GLY A 241 12.95 8.85 12.41
N PHE A 242 11.87 9.17 13.14
CA PHE A 242 11.95 10.12 14.27
C PHE A 242 12.44 9.43 15.55
N SER A 243 13.15 10.20 16.39
CA SER A 243 13.51 9.76 17.74
C SER A 243 12.27 9.62 18.64
N GLU A 244 12.38 8.83 19.70
CA GLU A 244 11.29 8.65 20.67
C GLU A 244 10.80 9.99 21.27
N ALA A 245 11.73 10.91 21.57
CA ALA A 245 11.38 12.25 22.07
C ALA A 245 10.56 13.05 21.05
N ALA A 246 10.89 12.97 19.76
CA ALA A 246 10.12 13.61 18.71
C ALA A 246 8.75 12.94 18.53
N LEU A 247 8.68 11.61 18.59
CA LEU A 247 7.42 10.87 18.52
C LEU A 247 6.47 11.23 19.68
N ALA A 248 7.00 11.44 20.89
CA ALA A 248 6.23 11.91 22.04
C ALA A 248 5.61 13.31 21.79
N GLU A 249 6.34 14.21 21.15
CA GLU A 249 5.79 15.52 20.75
C GLU A 249 4.71 15.41 19.68
N PHE A 250 4.85 14.51 18.70
CA PHE A 250 3.79 14.24 17.73
C PHE A 250 2.54 13.66 18.40
N GLN A 251 2.71 12.78 19.40
CA GLN A 251 1.61 12.13 20.10
C GLN A 251 0.78 13.14 20.90
N ALA A 252 1.39 14.23 21.36
CA ALA A 252 0.71 15.32 22.07
C ALA A 252 -0.24 16.17 21.17
N ILE A 253 -0.30 15.91 19.87
CA ILE A 253 -1.25 16.57 18.95
C ILE A 253 -2.65 15.98 19.13
N GLU A 254 -3.56 16.78 19.70
CA GLU A 254 -4.97 16.40 19.88
C GLU A 254 -5.76 16.32 18.55
N PRO A 255 -6.77 15.41 18.44
CA PRO A 255 -7.13 14.38 19.40
C PRO A 255 -6.09 13.25 19.47
N SER A 256 -5.92 12.66 20.66
CA SER A 256 -5.06 11.50 20.90
C SER A 256 -5.33 10.35 19.91
N PRO A 257 -4.33 9.95 19.10
CA PRO A 257 -4.51 8.90 18.10
C PRO A 257 -4.37 7.49 18.69
N ARG A 258 -4.90 6.49 17.98
CA ARG A 258 -4.45 5.10 18.14
C ARG A 258 -3.08 4.96 17.49
N LEU A 259 -2.16 4.29 18.17
CA LEU A 259 -0.80 4.07 17.68
C LEU A 259 -0.70 2.74 16.94
N THR A 260 0.04 2.75 15.84
CA THR A 260 0.32 1.55 15.06
C THR A 260 1.73 1.62 14.51
N TYR A 261 2.50 0.54 14.57
CA TYR A 261 3.79 0.45 13.90
C TYR A 261 3.70 -0.33 12.60
N ARG A 262 4.57 0.04 11.67
CA ARG A 262 4.99 -0.81 10.55
C ARG A 262 6.50 -0.75 10.41
N CYS A 263 7.10 -1.84 9.98
CA CYS A 263 8.54 -1.94 9.73
C CYS A 263 8.85 -3.19 8.90
N SER A 264 10.09 -3.26 8.42
CA SER A 264 10.68 -4.49 7.91
C SER A 264 11.51 -5.13 9.02
N VAL A 265 11.35 -6.42 9.23
CA VAL A 265 12.11 -7.25 10.19
C VAL A 265 12.95 -8.23 9.38
N HIS A 266 14.26 -8.26 9.61
CA HIS A 266 15.16 -9.25 9.02
C HIS A 266 15.29 -10.44 9.97
N CYS A 267 14.81 -11.60 9.53
CA CYS A 267 14.85 -12.82 10.33
C CYS A 267 14.94 -14.08 9.45
N PRO A 268 15.47 -15.21 9.98
CA PRO A 268 15.26 -16.52 9.37
C PRO A 268 13.77 -16.79 9.13
N LEU A 269 13.44 -17.48 8.05
CA LEU A 269 12.05 -17.85 7.76
C LEU A 269 11.40 -18.63 8.93
N ASP A 270 12.17 -19.48 9.61
CA ASP A 270 11.71 -20.23 10.78
C ASP A 270 11.35 -19.37 12.01
N ASP A 271 11.78 -18.11 12.06
CA ASP A 271 11.48 -17.18 13.17
C ASP A 271 10.12 -16.46 12.99
N LEU A 272 9.41 -16.67 11.88
CA LEU A 272 8.12 -16.02 11.64
C LEU A 272 7.08 -16.25 12.76
N PRO A 273 6.97 -17.43 13.39
CA PRO A 273 6.10 -17.63 14.55
C PRO A 273 6.45 -16.75 15.75
N GLU A 274 7.74 -16.56 16.03
CA GLU A 274 8.26 -15.73 17.10
C GLU A 274 8.00 -14.24 16.82
N VAL A 275 8.25 -13.79 15.58
CA VAL A 275 7.90 -12.43 15.15
C VAL A 275 6.39 -12.20 15.26
N LEU A 276 5.57 -13.14 14.79
CA LEU A 276 4.10 -13.06 14.91
C LEU A 276 3.65 -12.98 16.37
N ALA A 277 4.32 -13.71 17.26
CA ALA A 277 4.02 -13.70 18.68
C ALA A 277 4.39 -12.37 19.35
N ALA A 278 5.44 -11.69 18.88
CA ALA A 278 5.90 -10.39 19.37
C ALA A 278 4.97 -9.24 18.96
N ILE A 279 4.30 -9.34 17.80
CA ILE A 279 3.37 -8.30 17.30
C ILE A 279 1.91 -8.53 17.71
N ARG A 280 1.66 -9.31 18.77
CA ARG A 280 0.32 -9.53 19.32
C ARG A 280 -0.20 -8.29 20.08
N PRO A 281 -1.53 -8.18 20.31
CA PRO A 281 -2.61 -9.05 19.82
C PRO A 281 -3.01 -8.77 18.36
N ASP A 282 -2.66 -7.59 17.87
CA ASP A 282 -3.05 -7.08 16.56
C ASP A 282 -1.79 -6.74 15.78
N GLY A 283 -1.58 -7.38 14.64
CA GLY A 283 -0.40 -7.23 13.81
C GLY A 283 -0.44 -8.26 12.70
N VAL A 284 -0.03 -7.84 11.51
CA VAL A 284 0.06 -8.70 10.32
C VAL A 284 1.50 -8.70 9.87
N LEU A 285 2.00 -9.86 9.49
CA LEU A 285 3.30 -9.96 8.84
C LEU A 285 3.17 -10.58 7.46
N TYR A 286 4.07 -10.21 6.56
CA TYR A 286 4.21 -10.77 5.23
C TYR A 286 5.67 -11.09 4.95
N ALA A 287 5.96 -12.31 4.51
CA ALA A 287 7.27 -12.69 4.00
C ALA A 287 7.15 -13.39 2.65
N THR A 288 8.01 -13.05 1.70
CA THR A 288 8.08 -13.73 0.41
C THR A 288 8.66 -15.13 0.59
N LEU A 289 7.92 -16.15 0.18
CA LEU A 289 8.35 -17.54 0.19
C LEU A 289 9.00 -17.94 -1.14
N CYS A 290 8.44 -17.50 -2.27
CA CYS A 290 8.96 -17.86 -3.60
C CYS A 290 8.56 -16.82 -4.65
N GLU A 291 9.48 -16.52 -5.56
CA GLU A 291 9.21 -15.74 -6.77
C GLU A 291 9.55 -16.58 -8.01
N PHE A 292 8.73 -16.51 -9.05
CA PHE A 292 8.97 -17.26 -10.29
C PHE A 292 8.25 -16.65 -11.49
N GLN A 293 8.67 -17.04 -12.70
CA GLN A 293 7.94 -16.79 -13.94
C GLN A 293 7.03 -17.97 -14.25
N THR A 294 5.75 -17.71 -14.54
CA THR A 294 4.77 -18.77 -14.77
C THR A 294 5.07 -19.66 -15.97
N GLU A 295 5.87 -19.20 -16.95
CA GLU A 295 6.32 -20.04 -18.07
C GLU A 295 7.03 -21.32 -17.60
N THR A 296 7.64 -21.28 -16.42
CA THR A 296 8.32 -22.43 -15.79
C THR A 296 7.36 -23.59 -15.55
N LEU A 297 6.09 -23.28 -15.26
CA LEU A 297 5.04 -24.25 -14.96
C LEU A 297 3.94 -24.33 -16.03
N LEU A 298 3.81 -23.31 -16.87
CA LEU A 298 2.82 -23.16 -17.92
C LEU A 298 3.50 -22.82 -19.26
N PRO A 299 4.31 -23.73 -19.81
CA PRO A 299 5.05 -23.46 -21.05
C PRO A 299 4.09 -23.19 -22.21
N GLY A 300 4.39 -22.16 -23.00
CA GLY A 300 3.59 -21.76 -24.17
C GLY A 300 2.31 -20.98 -23.85
N ARG A 301 2.16 -20.49 -22.62
CA ARG A 301 1.13 -19.53 -22.22
C ARG A 301 1.72 -18.13 -22.06
N ASP A 302 0.85 -17.14 -21.85
CA ASP A 302 1.28 -15.80 -21.47
C ASP A 302 2.05 -15.89 -20.15
N ASP A 303 3.25 -15.33 -20.12
CA ASP A 303 4.11 -15.39 -18.95
C ASP A 303 3.76 -14.30 -17.94
N ALA A 304 3.88 -14.60 -16.66
CA ALA A 304 3.58 -13.71 -15.56
C ALA A 304 4.64 -13.87 -14.46
N ALA A 305 5.05 -12.76 -13.88
CA ALA A 305 5.77 -12.76 -12.62
C ALA A 305 4.79 -13.09 -11.50
N ALA A 306 5.11 -14.11 -10.72
CA ALA A 306 4.33 -14.58 -9.59
C ALA A 306 5.15 -14.54 -8.30
N ILE A 307 4.50 -14.11 -7.21
CA ILE A 307 5.04 -14.08 -5.86
C ILE A 307 4.12 -14.94 -5.00
N ILE A 308 4.70 -15.88 -4.24
CA ILE A 308 4.03 -16.64 -3.20
C ILE A 308 4.58 -16.14 -1.87
N GLY A 309 3.70 -15.64 -1.00
CA GLY A 309 4.03 -15.13 0.31
C GLY A 309 3.32 -15.87 1.44
N ILE A 310 3.96 -15.85 2.61
CA ILE A 310 3.36 -16.28 3.87
C ILE A 310 2.83 -15.03 4.56
N VAL A 311 1.55 -15.04 4.89
CA VAL A 311 0.89 -13.99 5.67
C VAL A 311 0.63 -14.54 7.07
N GLY A 312 1.12 -13.87 8.11
CA GLY A 312 0.84 -14.19 9.50
C GLY A 312 -0.09 -13.15 10.13
N GLY A 313 -1.09 -13.57 10.90
CA GLY A 313 -2.00 -12.68 11.62
C GLY A 313 -2.94 -13.47 12.52
N HIS A 314 -3.35 -12.88 13.65
CA HIS A 314 -4.26 -13.51 14.63
C HIS A 314 -3.91 -14.99 14.94
N GLU A 315 -2.64 -15.24 15.27
CA GLU A 315 -2.09 -16.56 15.64
C GLU A 315 -2.17 -17.65 14.55
N HIS A 316 -2.42 -17.29 13.29
CA HIS A 316 -2.43 -18.22 12.18
C HIS A 316 -1.69 -17.68 10.97
N PHE A 317 -1.42 -18.59 10.03
CA PHE A 317 -0.80 -18.27 8.76
C PHE A 317 -1.78 -18.50 7.61
N LYS A 318 -1.50 -17.84 6.48
CA LYS A 318 -2.12 -18.06 5.19
C LYS A 318 -1.04 -18.03 4.11
N ILE A 319 -1.35 -18.63 2.97
CA ILE A 319 -0.56 -18.42 1.76
C ILE A 319 -1.29 -17.41 0.88
N GLU A 320 -0.53 -16.45 0.40
CA GLU A 320 -0.97 -15.45 -0.55
C GLU A 320 -0.19 -15.65 -1.86
N VAL A 321 -0.90 -15.57 -2.99
CA VAL A 321 -0.28 -15.58 -4.32
C VAL A 321 -0.63 -14.28 -5.02
N ARG A 322 0.37 -13.55 -5.49
CA ARG A 322 0.19 -12.37 -6.34
C ARG A 322 0.80 -12.59 -7.71
N LEU A 323 0.12 -12.13 -8.75
CA LEU A 323 0.61 -12.18 -10.12
C LEU A 323 0.58 -10.80 -10.77
N ASN A 324 1.49 -10.56 -11.70
CA ASN A 324 1.55 -9.31 -12.44
C ASN A 324 0.52 -9.22 -13.59
N GLN A 325 0.03 -10.38 -14.04
CA GLN A 325 -1.07 -10.56 -15.00
C GLN A 325 -1.61 -11.99 -14.87
N ALA A 326 -2.73 -12.31 -15.54
CA ALA A 326 -3.24 -13.68 -15.56
C ALA A 326 -2.66 -14.51 -16.72
N PRO A 327 -1.91 -15.60 -16.44
CA PRO A 327 -1.42 -16.51 -17.47
C PRO A 327 -2.51 -17.47 -18.00
N LEU A 328 -3.69 -17.48 -17.36
CA LEU A 328 -4.82 -18.36 -17.65
C LEU A 328 -6.15 -17.60 -17.60
N PRO A 329 -7.24 -18.14 -18.21
CA PRO A 329 -8.60 -17.64 -18.01
C PRO A 329 -9.01 -17.62 -16.53
N GLU A 330 -9.87 -16.68 -16.14
CA GLU A 330 -10.24 -16.41 -14.74
C GLU A 330 -10.76 -17.67 -14.01
N GLU A 331 -11.64 -18.41 -14.67
CA GLU A 331 -12.23 -19.65 -14.18
C GLU A 331 -11.19 -20.76 -13.92
N SER A 332 -10.00 -20.63 -14.51
CA SER A 332 -8.90 -21.59 -14.38
C SER A 332 -7.84 -21.15 -13.36
N MET A 333 -7.86 -19.88 -12.91
CA MET A 333 -6.85 -19.33 -12.00
C MET A 333 -6.88 -20.03 -10.64
N ALA A 334 -8.00 -20.01 -9.92
CA ALA A 334 -8.08 -20.60 -8.59
C ALA A 334 -7.78 -22.11 -8.58
N PRO A 335 -8.33 -22.94 -9.50
CA PRO A 335 -7.97 -24.36 -9.57
C PRO A 335 -6.49 -24.63 -9.86
N TRP A 336 -5.83 -23.78 -10.67
CA TRP A 336 -4.40 -23.92 -10.94
C TRP A 336 -3.57 -23.56 -9.71
N LEU A 337 -3.89 -22.44 -9.05
CA LEU A 337 -3.21 -21.99 -7.84
C LEU A 337 -3.39 -22.99 -6.69
N GLU A 338 -4.58 -23.57 -6.53
CA GLU A 338 -4.81 -24.64 -5.55
C GLU A 338 -3.91 -25.86 -5.81
N ARG A 339 -3.73 -26.27 -7.08
CA ARG A 339 -2.78 -27.35 -7.41
C ARG A 339 -1.34 -26.96 -7.13
N LEU A 340 -0.98 -25.70 -7.37
CA LEU A 340 0.36 -25.17 -7.11
C LEU A 340 0.69 -25.22 -5.62
N ILE A 341 -0.19 -24.67 -4.77
CA ILE A 341 0.09 -24.52 -3.33
C ILE A 341 -0.37 -25.72 -2.48
N GLY A 342 -1.31 -26.53 -2.97
CA GLY A 342 -1.87 -27.68 -2.25
C GLY A 342 -3.05 -27.36 -1.32
N HIS A 343 -3.57 -26.14 -1.36
CA HIS A 343 -4.66 -25.65 -0.51
C HIS A 343 -5.67 -24.84 -1.34
N PRO A 344 -6.98 -24.90 -1.01
CA PRO A 344 -7.98 -24.10 -1.70
C PRO A 344 -7.69 -22.60 -1.54
N VAL A 345 -7.78 -21.87 -2.65
CA VAL A 345 -7.63 -20.41 -2.66
C VAL A 345 -8.90 -19.72 -3.13
N ALA A 346 -9.12 -18.52 -2.60
CA ALA A 346 -10.11 -17.60 -3.12
C ALA A 346 -9.43 -16.32 -3.59
N TYR A 347 -10.06 -15.71 -4.59
CA TYR A 347 -9.65 -14.40 -5.07
C TYR A 347 -9.86 -13.35 -3.95
N ALA A 348 -8.79 -12.65 -3.56
CA ALA A 348 -8.72 -11.83 -2.35
C ALA A 348 -8.02 -10.48 -2.64
N PRO A 349 -8.69 -9.55 -3.35
CA PRO A 349 -8.10 -8.24 -3.67
C PRO A 349 -7.83 -7.44 -2.39
N LEU A 350 -6.77 -6.61 -2.40
CA LEU A 350 -6.55 -5.67 -1.30
C LEU A 350 -7.76 -4.72 -1.11
N PRO A 351 -8.07 -4.33 0.14
CA PRO A 351 -9.08 -3.32 0.41
C PRO A 351 -8.73 -1.99 -0.27
N ALA A 352 -9.74 -1.21 -0.64
CA ALA A 352 -9.54 0.13 -1.19
C ALA A 352 -9.02 1.09 -0.11
N PHE A 353 -9.46 0.91 1.13
CA PHE A 353 -9.00 1.65 2.30
C PHE A 353 -8.28 0.66 3.19
N VAL A 354 -6.95 0.65 3.12
CA VAL A 354 -6.15 0.19 4.26
C VAL A 354 -5.81 1.42 5.05
#